data_AF-A0A9D5TZH8-F1
#
_entry.id   AF-A0A9D5TZH8-F1
#
_cell.length_a   1.000
_cell.length_b   1.000
_cell.length_c   1.000
_cell.angle_alpha   90.00
_cell.angle_beta   90.00
_cell.angle_gamma   90.00
#
_symmetry.space_group_name_H-M   'P 1'
#
loop_
_entity.id
_entity.type
_entity.pdbx_description
1 polymer ?
#
loop_
_entity_poly.entity_id
_entity_poly.type
_entity_poly.pdbx_seq_one_letter_code
_entity_poly.pdbx_strand_id
1 'polypeptide(L)'
;MNATRLWLLVLALALMAPASVTAQEEKGPGPEQPPVVQADNPPPPLEGGPRLDAPRPEGRRRLGPGPQGPQGPRGPQPPADQPPGPMRERVRERLEQPLSTEEEARALEVIRTQRPWEMERVERLKAERPLAYTMMLRQALLGERMMDRLRQEDPEALELRKRELDFERQEHELAQAYQRATDEKEKKAIEGQLKEVLGKHFDLRSENHKREIKRAEEELARLRERLATREKNRAEIIENMSLRLRGLGDTMEF
;
A
#
# COMPACT_ATOMS: atom_id res chain seq x y z
N MET A 1 -28.17 -22.22 -19.70
CA MET A 1 -27.04 -22.47 -20.63
C MET A 1 -25.89 -21.60 -20.15
N ASN A 2 -24.75 -22.02 -19.59
CA ASN A 2 -24.05 -23.30 -19.51
C ASN A 2 -23.25 -23.34 -18.20
N ALA A 3 -23.73 -24.08 -17.17
CA ALA A 3 -22.99 -24.27 -15.92
C ALA A 3 -21.88 -25.34 -16.04
N THR A 4 -21.85 -26.07 -17.16
CA THR A 4 -20.95 -27.21 -17.39
C THR A 4 -19.65 -26.86 -18.10
N ARG A 5 -19.45 -25.61 -18.55
CA ARG A 5 -18.21 -25.20 -19.26
C ARG A 5 -17.15 -24.55 -18.37
N LEU A 6 -17.47 -24.19 -17.11
CA LEU A 6 -16.49 -23.58 -16.20
C LEU A 6 -15.53 -24.61 -15.56
N TRP A 7 -15.89 -25.89 -15.53
CA TRP A 7 -15.06 -26.95 -14.92
C TRP A 7 -13.98 -27.54 -15.84
N LEU A 8 -14.00 -27.27 -17.14
CA LEU A 8 -13.08 -27.89 -18.10
C LEU A 8 -11.75 -27.13 -18.30
N LEU A 9 -11.58 -25.95 -17.73
CA LEU A 9 -10.32 -25.18 -17.83
C LEU A 9 -9.35 -25.41 -16.66
N VAL A 10 -9.76 -26.11 -15.60
CA VAL A 10 -8.87 -26.45 -14.46
C VAL A 10 -8.15 -27.79 -14.69
N LEU A 11 -8.55 -28.60 -15.68
CA LEU A 11 -8.01 -29.96 -15.88
C LEU A 11 -6.94 -30.08 -16.99
N ALA A 12 -6.57 -28.99 -17.68
CA ALA A 12 -5.64 -29.03 -18.82
C ALA A 12 -4.19 -28.60 -18.49
N LEU A 13 -3.84 -28.46 -17.21
CA LEU A 13 -2.50 -28.02 -16.77
C LEU A 13 -1.79 -29.08 -15.90
N ALA A 14 -1.86 -30.35 -16.29
CA ALA A 14 -1.31 -31.48 -15.51
C ALA A 14 -0.47 -32.48 -16.34
N LEU A 15 0.27 -32.01 -17.35
CA LEU A 15 1.11 -32.90 -18.18
C LEU A 15 2.41 -32.25 -18.69
N MET A 16 3.09 -31.51 -17.83
CA MET A 16 4.51 -31.15 -18.03
C MET A 16 5.28 -31.52 -16.77
N ALA A 17 5.78 -32.76 -16.74
CA ALA A 17 6.74 -33.19 -15.74
C ALA A 17 8.06 -32.45 -15.98
N PRO A 18 8.62 -31.74 -14.98
CA PRO A 18 9.97 -31.21 -15.11
C PRO A 18 10.96 -32.38 -15.08
N ALA A 19 11.78 -32.46 -16.13
CA ALA A 19 12.96 -33.31 -16.15
C ALA A 19 13.84 -32.96 -14.95
N SER A 20 14.12 -33.96 -14.11
CA SER A 20 14.97 -33.87 -12.94
C SER A 20 16.38 -33.46 -13.37
N VAL A 21 16.68 -32.15 -13.28
CA VAL A 21 18.06 -31.66 -13.33
C VAL A 21 18.68 -31.97 -11.97
N THR A 22 19.50 -33.01 -11.92
CA THR A 22 20.47 -33.26 -10.87
C THR A 22 21.51 -32.14 -10.90
N ALA A 23 21.28 -31.09 -10.12
CA ALA A 23 22.28 -30.08 -9.81
C ALA A 23 23.25 -30.65 -8.78
N GLN A 24 24.48 -30.83 -9.23
CA GLN A 24 25.65 -31.22 -8.45
C GLN A 24 26.00 -30.04 -7.50
N GLU A 25 25.91 -30.26 -6.18
CA GLU A 25 26.35 -29.32 -5.15
C GLU A 25 27.87 -29.12 -5.25
N GLU A 26 28.31 -28.10 -5.98
CA GLU A 26 29.62 -27.50 -5.76
C GLU A 26 29.56 -26.64 -4.50
N LYS A 27 30.29 -27.09 -3.48
CA LYS A 27 30.49 -26.45 -2.19
C LYS A 27 31.39 -25.22 -2.37
N GLY A 28 30.83 -24.15 -2.93
CA GLY A 28 31.48 -22.84 -3.05
C GLY A 28 31.67 -22.18 -1.68
N PRO A 29 32.74 -21.37 -1.50
CA PRO A 29 33.00 -20.66 -0.25
C PRO A 29 31.84 -19.70 0.03
N GLY A 30 31.28 -19.81 1.24
CA GLY A 30 30.09 -19.08 1.65
C GLY A 30 30.25 -17.56 1.53
N PRO A 31 29.13 -16.83 1.34
CA PRO A 31 29.16 -15.38 1.24
C PRO A 31 29.78 -14.79 2.51
N GLU A 32 30.80 -13.96 2.32
CA GLU A 32 31.36 -13.12 3.37
C GLU A 32 30.22 -12.37 4.05
N GLN A 33 30.01 -12.67 5.32
CA GLN A 33 29.06 -11.94 6.14
C GLN A 33 29.52 -10.48 6.17
N PRO A 34 28.63 -9.50 5.92
CA PRO A 34 28.99 -8.11 6.11
C PRO A 34 29.49 -7.92 7.55
N PRO A 35 30.48 -7.04 7.76
CA PRO A 35 31.07 -6.83 9.07
C PRO A 35 29.97 -6.56 10.09
N VAL A 36 29.86 -7.45 11.07
CA VAL A 36 29.06 -7.22 12.27
C VAL A 36 29.60 -5.95 12.88
N VAL A 37 28.83 -4.85 12.76
CA VAL A 37 29.10 -3.63 13.50
C VAL A 37 28.97 -4.00 14.97
N GLN A 38 30.10 -4.24 15.63
CA GLN A 38 30.20 -4.29 17.08
C GLN A 38 29.80 -2.90 17.58
N ALA A 39 28.53 -2.75 17.93
CA ALA A 39 28.07 -1.62 18.69
C ALA A 39 28.65 -1.76 20.10
N ASP A 40 29.84 -1.21 20.32
CA ASP A 40 30.56 -1.15 21.61
C ASP A 40 29.83 -0.30 22.67
N ASN A 41 28.55 0.01 22.47
CA ASN A 41 27.69 0.64 23.47
C ASN A 41 26.32 -0.06 23.45
N PRO A 42 26.10 -1.09 24.28
CA PRO A 42 24.74 -1.53 24.54
C PRO A 42 23.94 -0.36 25.14
N PRO A 43 22.67 -0.16 24.75
CA PRO A 43 21.82 0.79 25.43
C PRO A 43 21.76 0.44 26.93
N PRO A 44 21.74 1.44 27.83
CA PRO A 44 21.72 1.18 29.25
C PRO A 44 20.53 0.28 29.62
N PRO A 45 20.72 -0.66 30.57
CA PRO A 45 19.65 -1.54 31.00
C PRO A 45 18.51 -0.69 31.57
N LEU A 46 17.30 -0.94 31.07
CA LEU A 46 16.07 -0.41 31.68
C LEU A 46 15.92 -1.06 33.06
N GLU A 47 16.40 -0.36 34.09
CA GLU A 47 16.16 -0.71 35.49
C GLU A 47 14.66 -0.60 35.81
N GLY A 48 14.13 -1.64 36.45
CA GLY A 48 13.02 -1.49 37.39
C GLY A 48 11.60 -1.66 36.86
N GLY A 49 11.27 -2.84 36.33
CA GLY A 49 9.89 -3.33 36.26
C GLY A 49 9.76 -4.66 37.00
N PRO A 50 8.83 -4.82 37.97
CA PRO A 50 8.73 -6.04 38.78
C PRO A 50 8.43 -7.26 37.91
N ARG A 51 9.30 -8.27 38.01
CA ARG A 51 9.08 -9.62 37.46
C ARG A 51 7.96 -10.28 38.26
N LEU A 52 6.82 -10.54 37.61
CA LEU A 52 5.81 -11.47 38.10
C LEU A 52 6.00 -12.79 37.36
N ASP A 53 6.74 -13.69 38.02
CA ASP A 53 6.74 -15.11 37.72
C ASP A 53 5.37 -15.70 38.08
N ALA A 54 4.57 -16.02 37.07
CA ALA A 54 3.43 -16.90 37.22
C ALA A 54 3.24 -17.74 35.94
N PRO A 55 3.06 -19.07 36.06
CA PRO A 55 2.72 -19.92 34.92
C PRO A 55 1.32 -19.55 34.41
N ARG A 56 1.22 -19.21 33.13
CA ARG A 56 -0.05 -18.84 32.49
C ARG A 56 -0.87 -20.12 32.20
N PRO A 57 -2.07 -20.30 32.76
CA PRO A 57 -2.91 -21.44 32.44
C PRO A 57 -3.54 -21.28 31.05
N GLU A 58 -3.67 -22.40 30.35
CA GLU A 58 -4.44 -22.53 29.12
C GLU A 58 -5.91 -22.16 29.38
N GLY A 59 -6.34 -21.05 28.79
CA GLY A 59 -7.71 -20.58 28.95
C GLY A 59 -7.89 -19.27 28.21
N ARG A 60 -8.40 -19.37 26.98
CA ARG A 60 -8.82 -18.25 26.12
C ARG A 60 -9.67 -17.25 26.91
N ARG A 61 -9.04 -16.19 27.43
CA ARG A 61 -9.73 -14.97 27.83
C ARG A 61 -9.84 -14.07 26.62
N ARG A 62 -11.08 -13.67 26.33
CA ARG A 62 -11.48 -12.62 25.40
C ARG A 62 -10.45 -11.48 25.42
N LEU A 63 -9.98 -11.09 24.24
CA LEU A 63 -9.27 -9.83 24.01
C LEU A 63 -10.19 -8.69 24.47
N GLY A 64 -10.03 -8.27 25.73
CA GLY A 64 -10.53 -6.99 26.20
C GLY A 64 -9.82 -5.86 25.46
N PRO A 65 -10.41 -4.64 25.44
CA PRO A 65 -9.77 -3.47 24.86
C PRO A 65 -8.39 -3.32 25.50
N GLY A 66 -7.35 -3.36 24.66
CA GLY A 66 -5.97 -3.25 25.11
C GLY A 66 -5.76 -1.99 25.95
N PRO A 67 -4.78 -2.00 26.88
CA PRO A 67 -4.47 -0.84 27.68
C PRO A 67 -4.24 0.35 26.76
N GLN A 68 -5.12 1.34 26.85
CA GLN A 68 -4.93 2.62 26.19
C GLN A 68 -3.59 3.14 26.69
N GLY A 69 -2.60 3.20 25.79
CA GLY A 69 -1.37 3.94 26.07
C GLY A 69 -1.74 5.34 26.57
N PRO A 70 -0.88 5.98 27.38
CA PRO A 70 -1.15 7.29 27.95
C PRO A 70 -1.63 8.20 26.83
N GLN A 71 -2.93 8.53 26.87
CA GLN A 71 -3.52 9.45 25.93
C GLN A 71 -2.73 10.74 26.13
N GLY A 72 -1.83 11.05 25.19
CA GLY A 72 -1.22 12.37 25.12
C GLY A 72 -2.36 13.39 25.22
N PRO A 73 -2.15 14.53 25.90
CA PRO A 73 -3.20 15.48 26.21
C PRO A 73 -4.05 15.69 24.96
N ARG A 74 -5.30 15.21 24.99
CA ARG A 74 -6.23 15.38 23.88
C ARG A 74 -6.22 16.86 23.57
N GLY A 75 -5.68 17.21 22.41
CA GLY A 75 -5.73 18.60 21.93
C GLY A 75 -7.15 19.10 22.12
N PRO A 76 -7.33 20.38 22.54
CA PRO A 76 -8.63 20.92 22.89
C PRO A 76 -9.64 20.54 21.81
N GLN A 77 -10.66 19.76 22.21
CA GLN A 77 -11.73 19.41 21.30
C GLN A 77 -12.34 20.75 20.84
N PRO A 78 -12.46 20.98 19.52
CA PRO A 78 -13.11 22.19 19.05
C PRO A 78 -14.51 22.25 19.68
N PRO A 79 -14.94 23.41 20.19
CA PRO A 79 -16.22 23.55 20.87
C PRO A 79 -17.35 23.02 19.98
N ALA A 80 -18.32 22.32 20.57
CA ALA A 80 -19.40 21.65 19.83
C ALA A 80 -20.22 22.61 18.95
N ASP A 81 -20.19 23.90 19.26
CA ASP A 81 -20.92 24.96 18.56
C ASP A 81 -20.08 25.66 17.48
N GLN A 82 -18.81 25.28 17.28
CA GLN A 82 -18.00 25.88 16.23
C GLN A 82 -18.40 25.30 14.87
N PRO A 83 -18.89 26.13 13.93
CA PRO A 83 -19.26 25.64 12.61
C PRO A 83 -18.06 24.95 11.97
N PRO A 84 -18.28 23.89 11.19
CA PRO A 84 -17.20 23.18 10.51
C PRO A 84 -16.36 24.19 9.73
N GLY A 85 -15.06 24.26 10.01
CA GLY A 85 -14.19 25.24 9.36
C GLY A 85 -14.29 25.15 7.82
N PRO A 86 -13.97 26.24 7.10
CA PRO A 86 -14.25 26.39 5.67
C PRO A 86 -13.66 25.28 4.80
N MET A 87 -12.63 24.58 5.26
CA MET A 87 -12.09 23.40 4.58
C MET A 87 -13.06 22.21 4.54
N ARG A 88 -13.79 21.95 5.63
CA ARG A 88 -14.75 20.83 5.69
C ARG A 88 -15.94 21.08 4.79
N GLU A 89 -16.41 22.33 4.76
CA GLU A 89 -17.52 22.75 3.91
C GLU A 89 -17.15 22.63 2.43
N ARG A 90 -15.95 23.10 2.03
CA ARG A 90 -15.44 22.93 0.65
C ARG A 90 -15.29 21.46 0.25
N VAL A 91 -14.79 20.60 1.14
CA VAL A 91 -14.68 19.16 0.85
C VAL A 91 -16.07 18.55 0.66
N ARG A 92 -17.02 18.91 1.53
CA ARG A 92 -18.40 18.43 1.44
C ARG A 92 -19.08 18.90 0.16
N GLU A 93 -19.03 20.19 -0.15
CA GLU A 93 -19.57 20.77 -1.38
C GLU A 93 -18.98 20.08 -2.61
N ARG A 94 -17.66 19.87 -2.61
CA ARG A 94 -17.00 19.15 -3.70
C ARG A 94 -17.48 17.72 -3.84
N LEU A 95 -17.82 17.03 -2.75
CA LEU A 95 -18.33 15.65 -2.76
C LEU A 95 -19.82 15.58 -3.16
N GLU A 96 -20.59 16.62 -2.82
CA GLU A 96 -22.01 16.74 -3.16
C GLU A 96 -22.23 17.16 -4.62
N GLN A 97 -21.23 17.75 -5.29
CA GLN A 97 -21.29 17.99 -6.73
C GLN A 97 -21.45 16.65 -7.49
N PRO A 98 -22.55 16.47 -8.25
CA PRO A 98 -22.77 15.26 -9.03
C PRO A 98 -21.67 15.13 -10.08
N LEU A 99 -21.25 13.89 -10.36
CA LEU A 99 -20.37 13.61 -11.50
C LEU A 99 -21.12 13.91 -12.80
N SER A 100 -20.39 14.34 -13.82
CA SER A 100 -20.96 14.39 -15.17
C SER A 100 -21.31 12.97 -15.65
N THR A 101 -22.26 12.86 -16.58
CA THR A 101 -22.68 11.56 -17.15
C THR A 101 -21.50 10.82 -17.80
N GLU A 102 -20.57 11.54 -18.41
CA GLU A 102 -19.36 10.98 -19.01
C GLU A 102 -18.39 10.44 -17.94
N GLU A 103 -18.16 11.18 -16.86
CA GLU A 103 -17.33 10.72 -15.74
C GLU A 103 -17.94 9.51 -15.02
N GLU A 104 -19.27 9.49 -14.84
CA GLU A 104 -19.99 8.32 -14.29
C GLU A 104 -19.77 7.08 -15.17
N ALA A 105 -19.96 7.20 -16.48
CA ALA A 105 -19.75 6.10 -17.41
C ALA A 105 -18.31 5.56 -17.40
N ARG A 106 -17.32 6.47 -17.39
CA ARG A 106 -15.90 6.11 -17.28
C ARG A 106 -15.59 5.40 -15.96
N ALA A 107 -16.08 5.92 -14.84
CA ALA A 107 -15.88 5.31 -13.53
C ALA A 107 -16.47 3.89 -13.47
N LEU A 108 -17.67 3.71 -14.04
CA LEU A 108 -18.31 2.40 -14.12
C LEU A 108 -17.52 1.42 -15.00
N GLU A 109 -16.91 1.87 -16.10
CA GLU A 109 -16.06 1.04 -16.94
C GLU A 109 -14.76 0.61 -16.23
N VAL A 110 -14.15 1.53 -15.47
CA VAL A 110 -12.98 1.22 -14.64
C VAL A 110 -13.32 0.15 -13.60
N ILE A 111 -14.46 0.29 -12.91
CA ILE A 111 -14.90 -0.70 -11.92
C ILE A 111 -15.20 -2.03 -12.60
N ARG A 112 -15.92 -2.04 -13.73
CA ARG A 112 -16.24 -3.25 -14.49
C ARG A 112 -14.99 -4.02 -14.90
N THR A 113 -13.96 -3.32 -15.37
CA THR A 113 -12.73 -3.93 -15.85
C THR A 113 -11.81 -4.39 -14.72
N GLN A 114 -11.57 -3.52 -13.74
CA GLN A 114 -10.56 -3.77 -12.70
C GLN A 114 -11.12 -4.51 -11.49
N ARG A 115 -12.37 -4.21 -11.12
CA ARG A 115 -13.00 -4.66 -9.88
C ARG A 115 -14.45 -5.11 -10.12
N PRO A 116 -14.68 -6.10 -11.02
CA PRO A 116 -16.03 -6.50 -11.42
C PRO A 116 -16.91 -6.92 -10.23
N TRP A 117 -16.32 -7.46 -9.17
CA TRP A 117 -17.04 -7.86 -7.95
C TRP A 117 -17.66 -6.69 -7.18
N GLU A 118 -17.20 -5.46 -7.42
CA GLU A 118 -17.76 -4.26 -6.82
C GLU A 118 -19.05 -3.80 -7.51
N MET A 119 -19.39 -4.30 -8.71
CA MET A 119 -20.53 -3.82 -9.49
C MET A 119 -21.87 -3.97 -8.76
N GLU A 120 -22.12 -5.11 -8.12
CA GLU A 120 -23.35 -5.31 -7.33
C GLU A 120 -23.45 -4.28 -6.19
N ARG A 121 -22.31 -3.99 -5.54
CA ARG A 121 -22.25 -2.97 -4.50
C ARG A 121 -22.50 -1.57 -5.06
N VAL A 122 -21.96 -1.26 -6.24
CA VAL A 122 -22.16 0.03 -6.92
C VAL A 122 -23.65 0.25 -7.22
N GLU A 123 -24.34 -0.74 -7.77
CA GLU A 123 -25.77 -0.68 -8.08
C GLU A 123 -26.60 -0.47 -6.81
N ARG A 124 -26.31 -1.24 -5.75
CA ARG A 124 -26.96 -1.09 -4.44
C ARG A 124 -26.73 0.30 -3.85
N LEU A 125 -25.49 0.80 -3.88
CA LEU A 125 -25.16 2.14 -3.36
C LEU A 125 -25.87 3.25 -4.13
N LYS A 126 -26.08 3.08 -5.45
CA LYS A 126 -26.80 4.06 -6.27
C LYS A 126 -28.23 4.29 -5.75
N ALA A 127 -28.91 3.21 -5.35
CA ALA A 127 -30.27 3.28 -4.81
C ALA A 127 -30.32 3.69 -3.34
N GLU A 128 -29.45 3.11 -2.51
CA GLU A 128 -29.55 3.24 -1.05
C GLU A 128 -28.78 4.44 -0.48
N ARG A 129 -27.63 4.79 -1.09
CA ARG A 129 -26.65 5.74 -0.54
C ARG A 129 -25.94 6.54 -1.64
N PRO A 130 -26.61 7.52 -2.28
CA PRO A 130 -26.08 8.25 -3.43
C PRO A 130 -24.72 8.94 -3.21
N LEU A 131 -24.47 9.45 -1.99
CA LEU A 131 -23.18 10.04 -1.65
C LEU A 131 -22.05 9.00 -1.66
N ALA A 132 -22.28 7.83 -1.07
CA ALA A 132 -21.30 6.74 -1.06
C ALA A 132 -21.06 6.17 -2.47
N TYR A 133 -22.09 6.11 -3.29
CA TYR A 133 -21.97 5.81 -4.73
C TYR A 133 -21.04 6.82 -5.43
N THR A 134 -21.29 8.11 -5.27
CA THR A 134 -20.47 9.19 -5.86
C THR A 134 -19.02 9.13 -5.39
N MET A 135 -18.79 8.87 -4.10
CA MET A 135 -17.44 8.69 -3.55
C MET A 135 -16.73 7.49 -4.18
N MET A 136 -17.42 6.38 -4.36
CA MET A 136 -16.87 5.16 -4.96
C MET A 136 -16.48 5.40 -6.42
N LEU A 137 -17.31 6.08 -7.21
CA LEU A 137 -17.00 6.43 -8.60
C LEU A 137 -15.79 7.38 -8.68
N ARG A 138 -15.73 8.40 -7.81
CA ARG A 138 -14.58 9.31 -7.73
C ARG A 138 -13.29 8.58 -7.38
N GLN A 139 -13.36 7.60 -6.48
CA GLN A 139 -12.22 6.76 -6.14
C GLN A 139 -11.76 5.91 -7.34
N ALA A 140 -12.69 5.39 -8.14
CA ALA A 140 -12.36 4.68 -9.38
C ALA A 140 -11.64 5.59 -10.39
N LEU A 141 -12.15 6.82 -10.62
CA LEU A 141 -11.50 7.81 -11.50
C LEU A 141 -10.13 8.25 -10.99
N LEU A 142 -9.95 8.37 -9.67
CA LEU A 142 -8.63 8.65 -9.09
C LEU A 142 -7.66 7.49 -9.35
N GLY A 143 -8.13 6.25 -9.22
CA GLY A 143 -7.37 5.06 -9.58
C GLY A 143 -6.96 5.05 -11.05
N GLU A 144 -7.88 5.37 -11.96
CA GLU A 144 -7.58 5.49 -13.40
C GLU A 144 -6.49 6.54 -13.68
N ARG A 145 -6.64 7.76 -13.14
CA ARG A 145 -5.62 8.83 -13.29
C ARG A 145 -4.26 8.41 -12.74
N MET A 146 -4.24 7.67 -11.64
CA MET A 146 -3.01 7.12 -11.09
C MET A 146 -2.37 6.12 -12.05
N MET A 147 -3.15 5.22 -12.66
CA MET A 147 -2.65 4.28 -13.67
C MET A 147 -2.14 4.99 -14.93
N ASP A 148 -2.80 6.06 -15.36
CA ASP A 148 -2.35 6.89 -16.49
C ASP A 148 -1.01 7.57 -16.18
N ARG A 149 -0.85 8.08 -14.96
CA ARG A 149 0.43 8.65 -14.50
C ARG A 149 1.53 7.59 -14.48
N LEU A 150 1.29 6.42 -13.90
CA LEU A 150 2.26 5.33 -13.88
C LEU A 150 2.65 4.91 -15.31
N ARG A 151 1.71 4.89 -16.25
CA ARG A 151 2.00 4.60 -17.66
C ARG A 151 2.98 5.59 -18.29
N GLN A 152 2.96 6.84 -17.86
CA GLN A 152 3.82 7.91 -18.39
C GLN A 152 5.17 7.98 -17.65
N GLU A 153 5.16 7.83 -16.33
CA GLU A 153 6.31 8.11 -15.46
C GLU A 153 7.11 6.85 -15.08
N ASP A 154 6.43 5.71 -14.88
CA ASP A 154 7.04 4.48 -14.35
C ASP A 154 6.32 3.21 -14.86
N PRO A 155 6.66 2.75 -16.09
CA PRO A 155 6.03 1.56 -16.68
C PRO A 155 6.23 0.28 -15.87
N GLU A 156 7.32 0.16 -15.11
CA GLU A 156 7.56 -1.00 -14.25
C GLU A 156 6.59 -1.01 -13.06
N ALA A 157 6.38 0.14 -12.42
CA ALA A 157 5.38 0.27 -11.35
C ALA A 157 3.95 0.05 -11.87
N LEU A 158 3.66 0.42 -13.12
CA LEU A 158 2.38 0.08 -13.76
C LEU A 158 2.16 -1.44 -13.83
N GLU A 159 3.17 -2.20 -14.26
CA GLU A 159 3.06 -3.66 -14.35
C GLU A 159 2.93 -4.31 -12.98
N LEU A 160 3.64 -3.82 -11.96
CA LEU A 160 3.42 -4.26 -10.58
C LEU A 160 1.99 -4.01 -10.12
N ARG A 161 1.47 -2.79 -10.37
CA ARG A 161 0.11 -2.43 -9.95
C ARG A 161 -0.96 -3.27 -10.65
N LYS A 162 -0.78 -3.63 -11.92
CA LYS A 162 -1.67 -4.57 -12.61
C LYS A 162 -1.68 -5.94 -11.96
N ARG A 163 -0.51 -6.49 -11.61
CA ARG A 163 -0.41 -7.78 -10.91
C ARG A 163 -1.07 -7.74 -9.53
N GLU A 164 -0.94 -6.64 -8.79
CA GLU A 164 -1.65 -6.45 -7.51
C GLU A 164 -3.18 -6.52 -7.73
N LEU A 165 -3.71 -5.79 -8.71
CA LEU A 165 -5.14 -5.82 -9.02
C LEU A 165 -5.61 -7.22 -9.44
N ASP A 166 -4.78 -7.97 -10.17
CA ASP A 166 -5.07 -9.35 -10.55
C ASP A 166 -5.11 -10.29 -9.34
N PHE A 167 -4.24 -10.11 -8.35
CA PHE A 167 -4.30 -10.87 -7.10
C PHE A 167 -5.50 -10.48 -6.25
N GLU A 168 -5.83 -9.19 -6.12
CA GLU A 168 -7.04 -8.72 -5.42
C GLU A 168 -8.31 -9.34 -6.03
N ARG A 169 -8.37 -9.47 -7.36
CA ARG A 169 -9.47 -10.15 -8.05
C ARG A 169 -9.56 -11.62 -7.66
N GLN A 170 -8.45 -12.35 -7.76
CA GLN A 170 -8.40 -13.78 -7.43
C GLN A 170 -8.75 -14.05 -5.97
N GLU A 171 -8.25 -13.23 -5.04
CA GLU A 171 -8.59 -13.31 -3.62
C GLU A 171 -10.08 -13.17 -3.40
N HIS A 172 -10.71 -12.19 -4.06
CA HIS A 172 -12.14 -11.97 -3.92
C HIS A 172 -12.97 -13.12 -4.50
N GLU A 173 -12.61 -13.60 -5.70
CA GLU A 173 -13.29 -14.74 -6.34
C GLU A 173 -13.20 -16.01 -5.48
N LEU A 174 -12.01 -16.33 -4.96
CA LEU A 174 -11.79 -17.47 -4.07
C LEU A 174 -12.53 -17.30 -2.73
N ALA A 175 -12.57 -16.10 -2.16
CA ALA A 175 -13.33 -15.84 -0.94
C ALA A 175 -14.84 -16.05 -1.15
N GLN A 176 -15.41 -15.58 -2.27
CA GLN A 176 -16.81 -15.85 -2.61
C GLN A 176 -17.06 -17.33 -2.84
N ALA A 177 -16.16 -18.02 -3.55
CA ALA A 177 -16.26 -19.46 -3.79
C ALA A 177 -16.26 -20.24 -2.46
N TYR A 178 -15.36 -19.89 -1.54
CA TYR A 178 -15.28 -20.50 -0.21
C TYR A 178 -16.58 -20.32 0.59
N GLN A 179 -17.19 -19.14 0.53
CA GLN A 179 -18.46 -18.86 1.22
C GLN A 179 -19.64 -19.64 0.65
N ARG A 180 -19.63 -19.92 -0.66
CA ARG A 180 -20.70 -20.67 -1.36
C ARG A 180 -20.53 -22.18 -1.28
N ALA A 181 -19.29 -22.67 -1.12
CA ALA A 181 -19.00 -24.09 -1.03
C ALA A 181 -19.71 -24.72 0.17
N THR A 182 -20.35 -25.87 -0.03
CA THR A 182 -20.99 -26.65 1.04
C THR A 182 -20.18 -27.87 1.43
N ASP A 183 -19.37 -28.41 0.51
CA ASP A 183 -18.51 -29.56 0.74
C ASP A 183 -17.20 -29.17 1.44
N GLU A 184 -16.80 -29.96 2.45
CA GLU A 184 -15.63 -29.66 3.26
C GLU A 184 -14.32 -29.88 2.50
N LYS A 185 -14.29 -30.86 1.59
CA LYS A 185 -13.11 -31.12 0.77
C LYS A 185 -12.91 -30.00 -0.25
N GLU A 186 -13.97 -29.52 -0.87
CA GLU A 186 -13.95 -28.33 -1.74
C GLU A 186 -13.48 -27.08 -0.97
N LYS A 187 -14.05 -26.81 0.21
CA LYS A 187 -13.61 -25.68 1.06
C LYS A 187 -12.12 -25.73 1.37
N LYS A 188 -11.61 -26.90 1.75
CA LYS A 188 -10.19 -27.08 2.05
C LYS A 188 -9.29 -26.84 0.83
N ALA A 189 -9.76 -27.22 -0.36
CA ALA A 189 -9.04 -26.94 -1.61
C ALA A 189 -9.00 -25.43 -1.91
N ILE A 190 -10.14 -24.75 -1.80
CA ILE A 190 -10.23 -23.28 -2.00
C ILE A 190 -9.38 -22.54 -0.96
N GLU A 191 -9.37 -22.99 0.30
CA GLU A 191 -8.51 -22.42 1.35
C GLU A 191 -7.02 -22.54 0.99
N GLY A 192 -6.60 -23.68 0.44
CA GLY A 192 -5.23 -23.87 -0.05
C GLY A 192 -4.87 -22.88 -1.16
N GLN A 193 -5.74 -22.71 -2.16
CA GLN A 193 -5.56 -21.75 -3.24
C GLN A 193 -5.53 -20.30 -2.73
N LEU A 194 -6.42 -19.96 -1.80
CA LEU A 194 -6.47 -18.62 -1.21
C LEU A 194 -5.18 -18.30 -0.44
N LYS A 195 -4.63 -19.25 0.33
CA LYS A 195 -3.33 -19.08 1.00
C LYS A 195 -2.19 -18.87 0.01
N GLU A 196 -2.19 -19.60 -1.11
CA GLU A 196 -1.18 -19.45 -2.15
C GLU A 196 -1.23 -18.05 -2.81
N VAL A 197 -2.43 -17.59 -3.18
CA VAL A 197 -2.63 -16.25 -3.78
C VAL A 197 -2.24 -15.16 -2.78
N LEU A 198 -2.68 -15.26 -1.53
CA LEU A 198 -2.32 -14.31 -0.47
C LEU A 198 -0.80 -14.27 -0.24
N GLY A 199 -0.12 -15.42 -0.29
CA GLY A 199 1.34 -15.50 -0.22
C GLY A 199 2.01 -14.72 -1.36
N LYS A 200 1.58 -14.98 -2.61
CA LYS A 200 2.09 -14.26 -3.79
C LYS A 200 1.83 -12.76 -3.73
N HIS A 201 0.65 -12.34 -3.27
CA HIS A 201 0.32 -10.92 -3.12
C HIS A 201 1.17 -10.27 -2.01
N PHE A 202 1.39 -10.96 -0.90
CA PHE A 202 2.28 -10.50 0.17
C PHE A 202 3.72 -10.31 -0.32
N ASP A 203 4.25 -11.27 -1.07
CA ASP A 203 5.60 -11.20 -1.63
C ASP A 203 5.72 -10.03 -2.60
N LEU A 204 4.73 -9.83 -3.49
CA LEU A 204 4.67 -8.70 -4.42
C LEU A 204 4.68 -7.35 -3.68
N ARG A 205 3.86 -7.19 -2.63
CA ARG A 205 3.85 -5.96 -1.82
C ARG A 205 5.16 -5.75 -1.08
N SER A 206 5.76 -6.83 -0.57
CA SER A 206 7.06 -6.78 0.10
C SER A 206 8.16 -6.35 -0.86
N GLU A 207 8.15 -6.84 -2.10
CA GLU A 207 9.05 -6.39 -3.16
C GLU A 207 8.83 -4.91 -3.48
N ASN A 208 7.58 -4.47 -3.64
CA ASN A 208 7.26 -3.07 -3.90
C ASN A 208 7.77 -2.15 -2.77
N HIS A 209 7.52 -2.50 -1.50
CA HIS A 209 8.05 -1.74 -0.36
C HIS A 209 9.58 -1.69 -0.34
N LYS A 210 10.27 -2.78 -0.67
CA LYS A 210 11.74 -2.78 -0.79
C LYS A 210 12.22 -1.81 -1.87
N ARG A 211 11.53 -1.74 -3.01
CA ARG A 211 11.84 -0.78 -4.09
C ARG A 211 11.62 0.66 -3.63
N GLU A 212 10.52 0.93 -2.93
CA GLU A 212 10.20 2.25 -2.38
C GLU A 212 11.25 2.69 -1.35
N ILE A 213 11.65 1.80 -0.44
CA ILE A 213 12.72 2.05 0.53
C ILE A 213 14.02 2.42 -0.19
N LYS A 214 14.42 1.63 -1.19
CA LYS A 214 15.64 1.90 -1.97
C LYS A 214 15.60 3.29 -2.66
N ARG A 215 14.48 3.65 -3.29
CA ARG A 215 14.29 4.98 -3.91
C ARG A 215 14.39 6.10 -2.89
N ALA A 216 13.80 5.91 -1.70
CA ALA A 216 13.86 6.89 -0.62
C ALA A 216 15.30 7.04 -0.08
N GLU A 217 16.06 5.95 0.02
CA GLU A 217 17.48 5.97 0.41
C GLU A 217 18.34 6.73 -0.61
N GLU A 218 18.12 6.51 -1.90
CA GLU A 218 18.80 7.21 -2.99
C GLU A 218 18.51 8.72 -2.98
N GLU A 219 17.26 9.12 -2.84
CA GLU A 219 16.89 10.55 -2.77
C GLU A 219 17.43 11.20 -1.48
N LEU A 220 17.42 10.48 -0.35
CA LEU A 220 18.01 10.96 0.89
C LEU A 220 19.52 11.20 0.74
N ALA A 221 20.24 10.28 0.08
CA ALA A 221 21.66 10.43 -0.20
C ALA A 221 21.92 11.67 -1.07
N ARG A 222 21.13 11.86 -2.14
CA ARG A 222 21.22 13.04 -3.01
C ARG A 222 20.95 14.34 -2.26
N LEU A 223 19.93 14.39 -1.40
CA LEU A 223 19.62 15.57 -0.60
C LEU A 223 20.75 15.90 0.38
N ARG A 224 21.35 14.89 1.02
CA ARG A 224 22.52 15.06 1.89
C ARG A 224 23.71 15.62 1.13
N GLU A 225 23.98 15.13 -0.08
CA GLU A 225 25.04 15.66 -0.93
C GLU A 225 24.79 17.14 -1.30
N ARG A 226 23.57 17.48 -1.74
CA ARG A 226 23.19 18.87 -2.05
C ARG A 226 23.36 19.79 -0.83
N LEU A 227 22.96 19.32 0.35
CA LEU A 227 23.15 20.08 1.59
C LEU A 227 24.63 20.27 1.91
N ALA A 228 25.45 19.21 1.82
CA ALA A 228 26.88 19.28 2.05
C ALA A 228 27.57 20.25 1.09
N THR A 229 27.21 20.24 -0.20
CA THR A 229 27.70 21.20 -1.20
C THR A 229 27.29 22.63 -0.87
N ARG A 230 26.03 22.84 -0.44
CA ARG A 230 25.57 24.17 -0.01
C ARG A 230 26.32 24.67 1.22
N GLU A 231 26.58 23.81 2.19
CA GLU A 231 27.36 24.15 3.39
C GLU A 231 28.81 24.48 3.07
N LYS A 232 29.45 23.73 2.15
CA LYS A 232 30.79 24.07 1.65
C LYS A 232 30.82 25.44 0.97
N ASN A 233 29.77 25.78 0.21
CA ASN A 233 29.65 27.06 -0.49
C ASN A 233 28.97 28.16 0.36
N ARG A 234 28.79 27.94 1.67
CA ARG A 234 28.02 28.85 2.53
C ARG A 234 28.58 30.27 2.55
N ALA A 235 29.91 30.42 2.64
CA ALA A 235 30.54 31.73 2.68
C ALA A 235 30.30 32.53 1.39
N GLU A 236 30.51 31.90 0.23
CA GLU A 236 30.25 32.48 -1.08
C GLU A 236 28.77 32.87 -1.26
N ILE A 237 27.84 32.00 -0.84
CA ILE A 237 26.39 32.29 -0.88
C ILE A 237 26.06 33.53 -0.02
N ILE A 238 26.64 33.64 1.18
CA ILE A 238 26.42 34.78 2.08
C ILE A 238 27.01 36.06 1.47
N GLU A 239 28.21 35.99 0.90
CA GLU A 239 28.88 37.11 0.26
C GLU A 239 28.09 37.63 -0.96
N ASN A 240 27.67 36.74 -1.85
CA ASN A 240 26.83 37.07 -3.01
C ASN A 240 25.49 37.71 -2.57
N MET A 241 24.86 37.18 -1.52
CA MET A 241 23.63 37.76 -0.97
C MET A 241 23.88 39.16 -0.38
N SER A 242 25.00 39.34 0.34
CA SER A 242 25.40 40.62 0.92
C SER A 242 25.65 41.68 -0.16
N LEU A 243 26.36 41.33 -1.24
CA LEU A 243 26.59 42.20 -2.39
C LEU A 243 25.28 42.60 -3.07
N ARG A 244 24.38 41.63 -3.31
CA ARG A 244 23.06 41.87 -3.90
C ARG A 244 22.22 42.85 -3.07
N LEU A 245 22.21 42.69 -1.74
CA LEU A 245 21.47 43.58 -0.84
C LEU A 245 22.05 45.00 -0.78
N ARG A 246 23.34 45.18 -1.07
CA ARG A 246 23.99 46.49 -1.18
C ARG A 246 23.81 47.16 -2.55
N GLY A 247 23.14 46.50 -3.49
CA GLY A 247 23.03 46.96 -4.88
C GLY A 247 24.36 46.89 -5.65
N LEU A 248 25.33 46.14 -5.14
CA LEU A 248 26.66 45.96 -5.73
C LEU A 248 26.80 44.63 -6.46
N GLY A 249 25.85 43.71 -6.29
CA GLY A 249 25.81 42.45 -7.02
C GLY A 249 25.22 42.68 -8.41
N ASP A 250 25.86 42.11 -9.44
CA ASP A 250 25.32 42.08 -10.80
C ASP A 250 23.85 41.67 -10.75
N THR A 251 22.99 42.50 -11.35
CA THR A 251 21.69 42.06 -11.85
C THR A 251 21.96 41.03 -12.93
N MET A 252 22.26 39.80 -12.53
CA MET A 252 22.24 38.67 -13.44
C MET A 252 20.81 38.61 -13.99
N GLU A 253 20.65 39.07 -15.23
CA GLU A 253 19.47 38.78 -16.04
C GLU A 253 19.36 37.26 -16.09
N PHE A 254 18.32 36.74 -15.45
CA PHE A 254 17.98 35.32 -15.48
C PHE A 254 17.30 34.97 -16.80
#